data_AF-A0A8T3SB71-F1
#
_entry.id   AF-A0A8T3SB71-F1
#
_cell.length_a   1.000
_cell.length_b   1.000
_cell.length_c   1.000
_cell.angle_alpha   90.00
_cell.angle_beta   90.00
_cell.angle_gamma   90.00
#
_symmetry.space_group_name_H-M   'P 1'
#
loop_
_entity.id
_entity.type
_entity.pdbx_description
1 polymer ?
#
loop_
_entity_poly.entity_id
_entity_poly.type
_entity_poly.pdbx_seq_one_letter_code
_entity_poly.pdbx_strand_id
1 'polypeptide(L)'
;AIAVMGLARVAVERGEMEEAHVQAARALRIDPENAAAAAMEARTAELLGGRPGRDGRRGAQPAPDDERDSSSERDSSSERDSSSEPATGTDRRGLLRRIWGR
;
A
#
# COMPACT_ATOMS: atom_id res chain seq x y z
N ALA A 1 17.01 18.72 3.91
CA ALA A 1 16.44 18.34 2.60
C ALA A 1 14.92 18.54 2.45
N ILE A 2 14.13 18.59 3.52
CA ILE A 2 12.65 18.61 3.47
C ILE A 2 12.07 19.71 2.57
N ALA A 3 12.61 20.94 2.60
CA ALA A 3 12.13 22.04 1.76
C ALA A 3 12.31 21.78 0.25
N VAL A 4 13.41 21.11 -0.15
CA VAL A 4 13.70 20.80 -1.56
C VAL A 4 12.79 19.68 -2.07
N MET A 5 12.44 18.71 -1.22
CA MET A 5 11.44 17.68 -1.54
C MET A 5 10.05 18.25 -1.77
N GLY A 6 9.68 19.34 -1.07
CA GLY A 6 8.44 20.06 -1.32
C GLY A 6 8.37 20.64 -2.73
N LEU A 7 9.48 21.23 -3.20
CA LEU A 7 9.58 21.76 -4.57
C LEU A 7 9.49 20.65 -5.62
N ALA A 8 10.17 19.52 -5.38
CA ALA A 8 10.09 18.36 -6.27
C ALA A 8 8.64 17.82 -6.38
N ARG A 9 7.90 17.80 -5.28
CA ARG A 9 6.48 17.38 -5.27
C ARG A 9 5.58 18.33 -6.05
N VAL A 10 5.75 19.64 -5.86
CA VAL A 10 4.99 20.66 -6.62
C VAL A 10 5.30 20.57 -8.11
N ALA A 11 6.56 20.33 -8.49
CA ALA A 11 6.92 20.12 -9.90
C ALA A 11 6.24 18.88 -10.50
N VAL A 12 6.13 17.79 -9.73
CA VAL A 12 5.35 16.60 -10.16
C VAL A 12 3.87 16.94 -10.36
N GLU A 13 3.26 17.67 -9.44
CA GLU A 13 1.85 18.10 -9.52
C GLU A 13 1.58 19.01 -10.73
N ARG A 14 2.59 19.78 -11.16
CA ARG A 14 2.55 20.64 -12.35
C ARG A 14 2.86 19.90 -13.66
N GLY A 15 3.26 18.63 -13.59
CA GLY A 15 3.68 17.85 -14.77
C GLY A 15 5.11 18.13 -15.24
N GLU A 16 5.88 18.92 -14.49
CA GLU A 16 7.24 19.35 -14.82
C GLU A 16 8.26 18.28 -14.37
N MET A 17 8.30 17.15 -15.09
CA MET A 17 9.09 15.97 -14.68
C MET A 17 10.61 16.22 -14.63
N GLU A 18 11.15 17.04 -15.55
CA GLU A 18 12.57 17.42 -15.55
C GLU A 18 12.94 18.21 -14.30
N GLU A 19 12.10 19.17 -13.92
CA GLU A 19 12.33 20.00 -12.75
C GLU A 19 12.19 19.18 -11.46
N ALA A 20 11.19 18.28 -11.40
CA ALA A 20 11.05 17.34 -10.30
C ALA A 20 12.30 16.47 -10.10
N HIS A 21 12.88 15.96 -11.19
CA HIS A 21 14.11 15.16 -11.16
C HIS A 21 15.31 15.96 -10.62
N VAL A 22 15.50 17.18 -11.12
CA VAL A 22 16.59 18.07 -10.67
C VAL A 22 16.49 18.37 -9.18
N GLN A 23 15.28 18.64 -8.68
CA GLN A 23 15.07 18.91 -7.26
C GLN A 23 15.26 17.65 -6.39
N ALA A 24 14.83 16.47 -6.85
CA ALA A 24 15.06 15.21 -6.14
C ALA A 24 16.56 14.87 -6.06
N ALA A 25 17.31 15.00 -7.16
CA ALA A 25 18.76 14.83 -7.18
C ALA A 25 19.48 15.85 -6.27
N ARG A 26 18.98 17.08 -6.19
CA ARG A 26 19.49 18.09 -5.26
C ARG A 26 19.20 17.73 -3.80
N ALA A 27 18.04 17.14 -3.50
CA ALA A 27 17.71 16.69 -2.15
C ALA A 27 18.66 15.57 -1.68
N LEU A 28 19.00 14.62 -2.56
CA LEU A 28 19.98 13.56 -2.26
C LEU A 28 21.40 14.08 -2.04
N ARG A 29 21.82 15.14 -2.74
CA ARG A 29 23.12 15.78 -2.48
C ARG A 29 23.21 16.43 -1.09
N ILE A 30 22.07 16.85 -0.54
CA ILE A 30 22.00 17.45 0.80
C ILE A 30 21.87 16.37 1.87
N ASP A 31 21.07 15.33 1.57
CA ASP A 31 20.75 14.24 2.48
C ASP A 31 20.74 12.92 1.71
N PRO A 32 21.90 12.23 1.65
CA PRO A 32 22.04 10.98 0.89
C PRO A 32 21.17 9.83 1.42
N GLU A 33 20.77 9.90 2.69
CA GLU A 33 19.97 8.85 3.35
C GLU A 33 18.46 9.05 3.15
N ASN A 34 18.07 10.11 2.42
CA ASN A 34 16.68 10.46 2.22
C ASN A 34 15.97 9.49 1.27
N ALA A 35 15.32 8.47 1.84
CA ALA A 35 14.59 7.46 1.08
C ALA A 35 13.51 8.06 0.14
N ALA A 36 12.86 9.16 0.54
CA ALA A 36 11.84 9.80 -0.29
C ALA A 36 12.45 10.49 -1.52
N ALA A 37 13.61 11.14 -1.36
CA ALA A 37 14.35 11.74 -2.46
C ALA A 37 14.87 10.67 -3.43
N ALA A 38 15.36 9.55 -2.92
CA ALA A 38 15.82 8.42 -3.72
C ALA A 38 14.69 7.82 -4.58
N ALA A 39 13.54 7.56 -3.97
CA ALA A 39 12.38 7.02 -4.69
C ALA A 39 11.86 8.00 -5.76
N MET A 40 11.86 9.30 -5.47
CA MET A 40 11.41 10.33 -6.39
C MET A 40 12.38 10.55 -7.56
N GLU A 41 13.68 10.55 -7.31
CA GLU A 41 14.72 10.65 -8.34
C GLU A 41 14.62 9.47 -9.31
N ALA A 42 14.53 8.24 -8.81
CA ALA A 42 14.39 7.04 -9.62
C ALA A 42 13.12 7.09 -10.49
N ARG A 43 11.96 7.42 -9.89
CA ARG A 43 10.69 7.51 -10.64
C ARG A 43 10.73 8.58 -11.73
N THR A 44 11.29 9.74 -11.43
CA THR A 44 11.37 10.84 -12.41
C THR A 44 12.41 10.54 -13.50
N ALA A 45 13.51 9.88 -13.17
CA ALA A 45 14.49 9.37 -14.14
C ALA A 45 13.88 8.33 -15.08
N GLU A 46 13.04 7.42 -14.58
CA GLU A 46 12.30 6.47 -15.41
C GLU A 46 11.34 7.17 -16.38
N LEU A 47 10.60 8.18 -15.91
CA LEU A 47 9.67 8.94 -16.74
C LEU A 47 10.37 9.77 -17.83
N LEU A 48 11.57 10.31 -17.53
CA LEU A 48 12.38 11.07 -18.48
C LEU A 48 13.19 10.18 -19.43
N GLY A 49 13.66 9.03 -18.94
CA GLY A 49 14.40 8.02 -19.71
C GLY A 49 13.50 7.09 -20.52
N GLY A 50 12.17 7.21 -20.37
CA GLY A 50 11.16 6.53 -21.16
C GLY A 50 11.26 6.90 -22.64
N ARG A 51 12.06 6.16 -23.39
CA ARG A 51 11.99 6.14 -24.86
C ARG A 51 10.54 5.78 -25.27
N PRO A 52 9.83 6.59 -26.07
CA PRO A 52 8.50 6.23 -26.59
C PRO A 52 8.62 5.15 -27.67
N GLY A 53 8.99 3.92 -27.31
CA GLY A 53 9.16 2.86 -28.31
C GLY A 53 9.57 1.46 -27.85
N ARG A 54 9.78 1.22 -26.56
CA ARG A 54 9.90 -0.13 -25.97
C ARG A 54 9.35 0.05 -24.56
N ASP A 55 8.05 -0.07 -24.33
CA ASP A 55 7.47 -1.33 -23.86
C ASP A 55 5.96 -1.35 -24.12
N GLY A 56 5.55 -1.73 -25.33
CA GLY A 56 4.15 -2.07 -25.63
C GLY A 56 3.68 -3.39 -25.00
N ARG A 57 4.26 -3.86 -23.88
CA ARG A 57 3.93 -5.16 -23.27
C ARG A 57 3.97 -5.18 -21.73
N ARG A 58 3.61 -4.08 -21.06
CA ARG A 58 3.40 -4.12 -19.60
C ARG A 58 2.20 -3.30 -19.13
N GLY A 59 1.13 -3.39 -19.91
CA GLY A 59 -0.18 -2.82 -19.58
C GLY A 59 -1.35 -3.65 -20.10
N ALA A 60 -1.16 -4.95 -20.36
CA ALA A 60 -2.28 -5.89 -20.37
C ALA A 60 -2.73 -6.05 -18.92
N GLN A 61 -3.55 -5.13 -18.44
CA GLN A 61 -4.50 -5.49 -17.40
C GLN A 61 -5.41 -6.54 -18.02
N PRO A 62 -5.43 -7.80 -17.56
CA PRO A 62 -6.49 -8.70 -17.96
C PRO A 62 -7.80 -8.06 -17.50
N ALA A 63 -8.71 -7.83 -18.45
CA ALA A 63 -10.07 -7.46 -18.16
C ALA A 63 -10.64 -8.46 -17.13
N PRO A 64 -11.36 -8.01 -16.08
CA PRO A 64 -12.16 -8.91 -15.28
C PRO A 64 -13.40 -9.32 -16.08
N ASP A 65 -13.20 -10.14 -17.11
CA ASP A 65 -14.27 -10.89 -17.79
C ASP A 65 -14.33 -12.27 -17.13
N ASP A 66 -14.95 -12.34 -15.96
CA ASP A 66 -15.48 -13.60 -15.44
C ASP A 66 -16.81 -13.31 -14.75
N GLU A 67 -17.81 -13.05 -15.59
CA GLU A 67 -19.20 -13.36 -15.32
C GLU A 67 -19.32 -14.85 -14.99
N ARG A 68 -19.12 -15.21 -13.73
CA ARG A 68 -19.49 -16.52 -13.22
C ARG A 68 -20.90 -16.45 -12.67
N ASP A 69 -21.86 -16.47 -13.60
CA ASP A 69 -23.14 -17.11 -13.35
C ASP A 69 -22.86 -18.57 -12.98
N SER A 70 -23.21 -18.94 -11.76
CA SER A 70 -23.34 -20.32 -11.32
C SER A 70 -24.36 -20.34 -10.19
N SER A 71 -25.60 -20.07 -10.58
CA SER A 71 -26.76 -20.65 -9.95
C SER A 71 -26.59 -22.18 -9.89
N SER A 72 -26.45 -22.77 -8.71
CA SER A 72 -26.92 -24.14 -8.48
C SER A 72 -27.10 -24.42 -7.00
N GLU A 73 -28.37 -24.44 -6.63
CA GLU A 73 -28.95 -25.06 -5.46
C GLU A 73 -28.35 -26.45 -5.21
N ARG A 74 -27.88 -26.70 -3.97
CA ARG A 74 -27.90 -28.04 -3.37
C ARG A 74 -28.27 -27.94 -1.90
N ASP A 75 -29.57 -28.07 -1.70
CA ASP A 75 -30.20 -28.98 -0.74
C ASP A 75 -29.25 -29.97 -0.06
N SER A 76 -29.23 -29.96 1.28
CA SER A 76 -29.36 -31.17 2.10
C SER A 76 -29.35 -30.81 3.58
N SER A 77 -30.55 -30.79 4.14
CA SER A 77 -30.83 -31.06 5.53
C SER A 77 -30.11 -32.33 6.00
N SER A 78 -29.46 -32.30 7.16
CA SER A 78 -29.59 -33.40 8.12
C SER A 78 -29.27 -32.92 9.54
N GLU A 79 -30.26 -33.17 10.38
CA GLU A 79 -30.28 -33.02 11.82
C GLU A 79 -29.27 -33.96 12.51
N ARG A 80 -28.79 -33.54 13.68
CA ARG A 80 -28.58 -34.31 14.94
C ARG A 80 -27.56 -33.52 15.78
N ASP A 81 -27.97 -32.82 16.82
CA ASP A 81 -28.34 -33.33 18.14
C ASP A 81 -27.22 -34.14 18.80
N SER A 82 -26.44 -33.48 19.67
CA SER A 82 -26.10 -34.00 21.00
C SER A 82 -25.17 -33.05 21.75
N SER A 83 -25.75 -32.40 22.75
CA SER A 83 -25.23 -32.20 24.11
C SER A 83 -23.72 -32.29 24.35
N SER A 84 -23.16 -31.19 24.84
CA SER A 84 -22.48 -31.18 26.16
C SER A 84 -22.11 -29.75 26.59
N GLU A 85 -23.01 -29.11 27.33
CA GLU A 85 -22.62 -28.24 28.46
C GLU A 85 -22.56 -29.13 29.73
N PRO A 86 -22.10 -28.65 30.91
CA PRO A 86 -21.35 -27.43 31.23
C PRO A 86 -20.11 -27.74 32.11
N ALA A 87 -19.15 -26.81 32.23
CA ALA A 87 -18.40 -26.64 33.48
C ALA A 87 -17.59 -25.34 33.49
N THR A 88 -18.03 -24.41 34.35
CA THR A 88 -17.20 -23.64 35.29
C THR A 88 -15.95 -22.96 34.71
N GLY A 89 -15.96 -21.65 34.48
CA GLY A 89 -15.96 -20.66 35.57
C GLY A 89 -14.53 -20.47 36.07
N THR A 90 -13.88 -19.37 35.67
CA THR A 90 -12.63 -18.71 36.14
C THR A 90 -12.14 -17.88 34.95
N ASP A 91 -11.91 -16.58 34.92
CA ASP A 91 -11.96 -15.47 35.86
C ASP A 91 -11.97 -14.20 34.96
N ARG A 92 -13.01 -13.36 35.05
CA ARG A 92 -13.09 -12.06 34.34
C ARG A 92 -12.70 -10.92 35.29
N ARG A 93 -11.62 -11.10 36.07
CA ARG A 93 -11.02 -10.06 36.88
C ARG A 93 -9.52 -10.05 36.63
N GLY A 94 -8.99 -8.91 36.18
CA GLY A 94 -7.60 -8.59 36.52
C GLY A 94 -6.68 -7.99 35.45
N LEU A 95 -7.17 -7.39 34.35
CA LEU A 95 -6.23 -6.76 33.40
C LEU A 95 -6.67 -5.42 32.84
N LEU A 96 -7.22 -4.57 33.70
CA LEU A 96 -7.22 -3.12 33.48
C LEU A 96 -7.15 -2.43 34.85
N ARG A 97 -5.96 -1.91 35.21
CA ARG A 97 -5.78 -0.63 35.94
C ARG A 97 -4.29 -0.35 36.24
N ARG A 98 -3.82 0.73 35.61
CA ARG A 98 -3.01 1.85 36.17
C ARG A 98 -1.56 1.52 36.61
N ILE A 99 -0.51 2.02 35.97
CA ILE A 99 -0.14 3.43 35.67
C ILE A 99 0.01 4.25 36.97
N TRP A 100 1.27 4.51 37.35
CA TRP A 100 1.84 5.54 38.27
C TRP A 100 1.84 5.33 39.80
N GLY A 101 3.02 5.55 40.41
CA GLY A 101 3.20 5.92 41.83
C GLY A 101 4.49 5.39 42.46
N ARG A 102 5.57 6.16 42.36
CA ARG A 102 6.91 5.92 42.92
C ARG A 102 7.00 6.42 44.36
#